data_AF-A0A842MIJ6-F1
#
_entry.id   AF-A0A842MIJ6-F1
#
_cell.length_a   1.000
_cell.length_b   1.000
_cell.length_c   1.000
_cell.angle_alpha   90.00
_cell.angle_beta   90.00
_cell.angle_gamma   90.00
#
_symmetry.space_group_name_H-M   'P 1'
#
loop_
_entity.id
_entity.type
_entity.pdbx_description
1 polymer ?
#
loop_
_entity_poly.entity_id
_entity_poly.type
_entity_poly.pdbx_seq_one_letter_code
_entity_poly.pdbx_strand_id
1 'polypeptide(L)'
;MSNGSRACTDPFSEIAGQIIDKLDEIGTVVDYDELERWADKEGIGKYTLRMVLCELVEQGAAVAPEGFCEDGGGLEPPKPKKIGVRKADPKDVERVRAYLAEYWSVGLLRLFDDMARSGVKNVNEALKEVIRLGYAELSRIGVVNATQPRAPNKKIRNIDP
;
A
#
# COMPACT_ATOMS: atom_id res chain seq x y z
N MET A 1 5.70 23.03 24.36
CA MET A 1 6.93 23.10 23.52
C MET A 1 6.69 22.20 22.32
N SER A 2 6.39 22.81 21.19
CA SER A 2 5.99 22.12 19.97
C SER A 2 7.23 21.72 19.18
N ASN A 3 7.58 20.44 19.17
CA ASN A 3 8.60 19.93 18.25
C ASN A 3 7.90 19.40 16.99
N GLY A 4 7.70 20.31 16.04
CA GLY A 4 7.36 19.97 14.66
C GLY A 4 8.56 19.32 14.00
N SER A 5 8.55 17.99 13.90
CA SER A 5 9.39 17.29 12.93
C SER A 5 8.75 17.52 11.55
N ARG A 6 9.14 18.60 10.88
CA ARG A 6 8.99 18.66 9.43
C ARG A 6 10.00 17.68 8.88
N ALA A 7 9.55 16.47 8.52
CA ALA A 7 10.27 15.69 7.55
C ALA A 7 10.46 16.61 6.34
N CYS A 8 11.71 16.87 5.96
CA CYS A 8 11.97 17.55 4.70
C CYS A 8 11.56 16.55 3.62
N THR A 9 10.29 16.58 3.23
CA THR A 9 9.83 15.84 2.05
C THR A 9 10.58 16.46 0.88
N ASP A 10 11.44 15.67 0.25
CA ASP A 10 12.09 16.13 -0.97
C ASP A 10 11.02 16.26 -2.07
N PRO A 11 11.22 17.12 -3.07
CA PRO A 11 10.22 17.37 -4.10
C PRO A 11 9.77 16.10 -4.86
N PHE A 12 10.60 15.07 -4.98
CA PHE A 12 10.20 13.82 -5.64
C PHE A 12 9.24 13.01 -4.77
N SER A 13 9.47 12.94 -3.45
CA SER A 13 8.54 12.30 -2.52
C SER A 13 7.16 12.95 -2.52
N GLU A 14 7.09 14.28 -2.68
CA GLU A 14 5.82 15.00 -2.76
C GLU A 14 5.04 14.68 -4.05
N ILE A 15 5.74 14.61 -5.18
CA ILE A 15 5.15 14.23 -6.46
C ILE A 15 4.68 12.76 -6.43
N ALA A 16 5.48 11.87 -5.84
CA ALA A 16 5.11 10.46 -5.66
C ALA A 16 3.83 10.32 -4.82
N GLY A 17 3.72 11.08 -3.72
CA GLY A 17 2.51 11.14 -2.90
C GLY A 17 1.29 11.59 -3.69
N GLN A 18 1.41 12.69 -4.44
CA GLN A 18 0.31 13.19 -5.29
C GLN A 18 -0.14 12.17 -6.34
N ILE A 19 0.80 11.46 -6.97
CA ILE A 19 0.50 10.41 -7.95
C ILE A 19 -0.24 9.25 -7.28
N ILE A 20 0.23 8.77 -6.12
CA ILE A 20 -0.44 7.68 -5.40
C ILE A 20 -1.84 8.08 -4.95
N ASP A 21 -2.00 9.26 -4.35
CA ASP A 21 -3.30 9.79 -3.94
C ASP A 21 -4.26 9.86 -5.14
N LYS A 22 -3.75 10.28 -6.31
CA LYS A 22 -4.55 10.32 -7.53
C LYS A 22 -4.96 8.94 -8.01
N LEU A 23 -4.05 7.98 -8.00
CA LEU A 23 -4.35 6.60 -8.42
C LEU A 23 -5.32 5.91 -7.44
N ASP A 24 -5.22 6.21 -6.15
CA ASP A 24 -6.16 5.75 -5.13
C ASP A 24 -7.56 6.38 -5.30
N GLU A 25 -7.64 7.67 -5.62
CA GLU A 25 -8.90 8.37 -5.94
C GLU A 25 -9.61 7.72 -7.14
N ILE A 26 -8.87 7.43 -8.21
CA ILE A 26 -9.41 6.74 -9.40
C ILE A 26 -9.84 5.31 -9.04
N GLY A 27 -9.10 4.64 -8.16
CA GLY A 27 -9.42 3.33 -7.62
C GLY A 27 -9.37 2.19 -8.64
N THR A 28 -8.84 2.42 -9.85
CA THR A 28 -8.69 1.42 -10.91
C THR A 28 -7.38 1.66 -11.66
N VAL A 29 -7.06 0.76 -12.59
CA VAL A 29 -5.94 0.93 -13.51
C VAL A 29 -6.33 2.00 -14.54
N VAL A 30 -5.48 3.01 -14.70
CA VAL A 30 -5.65 4.13 -15.62
C VAL A 30 -4.66 4.06 -16.78
N ASP A 31 -5.08 4.50 -17.97
CA ASP A 31 -4.17 4.67 -19.11
C ASP A 31 -3.15 5.78 -18.83
N TYR A 32 -1.89 5.57 -19.23
CA TYR A 32 -0.85 6.58 -18.98
C TYR A 32 -1.22 7.95 -19.56
N ASP A 33 -1.80 7.98 -20.76
CA ASP A 33 -2.15 9.24 -21.41
C ASP A 33 -3.21 10.03 -20.60
N GLU A 34 -4.06 9.35 -19.85
CA GLU A 34 -5.01 10.01 -18.95
C GLU A 34 -4.31 10.57 -17.71
N LEU A 35 -3.41 9.79 -17.11
CA LEU A 35 -2.62 10.27 -15.98
C LEU A 35 -1.68 11.42 -16.38
N GLU A 36 -1.09 11.39 -17.58
CA GLU A 36 -0.24 12.45 -18.12
C GLU A 36 -1.02 13.75 -18.30
N ARG A 37 -2.27 13.69 -18.79
CA ARG A 37 -3.15 14.87 -18.89
C ARG A 37 -3.48 15.47 -17.53
N TRP A 38 -3.59 14.65 -16.48
CA TRP A 38 -3.76 15.16 -15.12
C TRP A 38 -2.45 15.78 -14.61
N ALA A 39 -1.33 15.08 -14.77
CA ALA A 39 -0.01 15.54 -14.33
C ALA A 39 0.38 16.89 -14.93
N ASP A 40 0.10 17.10 -16.23
CA ASP A 40 0.34 18.37 -16.92
C ASP A 40 -0.45 19.54 -16.30
N LYS A 41 -1.69 19.29 -15.86
CA LYS A 41 -2.52 20.30 -15.16
C LYS A 41 -1.99 20.64 -13.78
N GLU A 42 -1.39 19.67 -13.10
CA GLU A 42 -0.73 19.86 -11.79
C GLU A 42 0.70 20.41 -11.92
N GLY A 43 1.18 20.67 -13.16
CA GLY A 43 2.53 21.18 -13.40
C GLY A 43 3.64 20.12 -13.29
N ILE A 44 3.30 18.83 -13.32
CA ILE A 44 4.25 17.72 -13.28
C ILE A 44 4.65 17.38 -14.72
N GLY A 45 5.92 17.65 -15.06
CA GLY A 45 6.45 17.36 -16.38
C GLY A 45 6.50 15.86 -16.70
N LYS A 46 6.27 15.50 -17.98
CA LYS A 46 6.25 14.11 -18.48
C LYS A 46 7.45 13.26 -18.07
N TYR A 47 8.65 13.83 -18.03
CA TYR A 47 9.86 13.10 -17.66
C TYR A 47 9.83 12.72 -16.17
N THR A 48 9.50 13.70 -15.31
CA THR A 48 9.34 13.49 -13.87
C THR A 48 8.24 12.49 -13.57
N LEU A 49 7.10 12.58 -14.28
CA LEU A 49 6.03 11.61 -14.16
C LEU A 49 6.54 10.19 -14.45
N ARG A 50 7.20 9.97 -15.59
CA ARG A 50 7.72 8.63 -15.94
C ARG A 50 8.77 8.13 -14.95
N MET A 51 9.71 8.98 -14.53
CA MET A 51 10.71 8.63 -13.51
C MET A 51 10.04 8.13 -12.23
N VAL A 52 9.10 8.91 -11.68
CA VAL A 52 8.42 8.58 -10.43
C VAL A 52 7.55 7.34 -10.60
N LEU A 53 6.87 7.17 -11.73
CA LEU A 53 6.09 5.96 -12.00
C LEU A 53 6.96 4.70 -12.08
N CYS A 54 8.15 4.78 -12.70
CA CYS A 54 9.10 3.67 -12.73
C CYS A 54 9.54 3.31 -11.32
N GLU A 55 9.93 4.31 -10.53
CA GLU A 55 10.34 4.12 -9.14
C GLU A 55 9.21 3.50 -8.29
N LEU A 56 7.97 4.00 -8.41
CA LEU A 56 6.82 3.45 -7.70
C LEU A 56 6.52 2.00 -8.09
N VAL A 57 6.71 1.64 -9.37
CA VAL A 57 6.56 0.25 -9.84
C VAL A 57 7.69 -0.64 -9.31
N GLU A 58 8.93 -0.17 -9.34
CA GLU A 58 10.10 -0.87 -8.79
C GLU A 58 9.96 -1.12 -7.28
N GLN A 59 9.43 -0.14 -6.54
CA GLN A 59 9.13 -0.23 -5.12
C GLN A 59 7.85 -1.05 -4.82
N GLY A 60 7.08 -1.42 -5.85
CA GLY A 60 5.83 -2.17 -5.71
C GLY A 60 4.65 -1.34 -5.16
N ALA A 61 4.79 -0.02 -5.05
CA ALA A 61 3.73 0.91 -4.66
C ALA A 61 2.71 1.12 -5.80
N ALA A 62 3.15 0.98 -7.05
CA ALA A 62 2.28 0.98 -8.23
C ALA A 62 2.49 -0.29 -9.06
N VAL A 63 1.58 -0.52 -10.01
CA VAL A 63 1.65 -1.65 -10.96
C VAL A 63 1.43 -1.17 -12.39
N ALA A 64 2.22 -1.69 -13.33
CA ALA A 64 2.04 -1.52 -14.76
C ALA A 64 1.56 -2.84 -15.39
N PRO A 65 0.25 -3.17 -15.34
CA PRO A 65 -0.25 -4.50 -15.70
C PRO A 65 -0.09 -4.86 -17.17
N GLU A 66 -0.03 -3.86 -18.06
CA GLU A 66 0.21 -4.06 -19.50
C GLU A 66 1.67 -3.81 -19.89
N GLY A 67 2.55 -3.66 -18.89
CA GLY A 67 3.95 -3.35 -19.07
C GLY A 67 4.19 -1.95 -19.60
N PHE A 68 5.36 -1.80 -20.23
CA PHE A 68 5.85 -0.54 -20.77
C PHE A 68 5.81 -0.56 -22.30
N CYS A 69 5.71 0.61 -22.90
CA CYS A 69 5.85 0.76 -24.34
C CYS A 69 7.30 0.49 -24.76
N GLU A 70 7.49 -0.10 -25.94
CA GLU A 70 8.80 -0.37 -26.53
C GLU A 70 9.32 0.90 -27.22
N ASP A 71 9.63 1.92 -26.42
CA ASP A 71 10.05 3.22 -26.91
C ASP A 71 11.57 3.21 -27.02
N GLY A 72 12.08 2.66 -28.14
CA GLY A 72 13.50 2.52 -28.39
C GLY A 72 14.28 3.84 -28.26
N GLY A 73 15.05 3.98 -27.18
CA GLY A 73 16.05 5.04 -27.01
C GLY A 73 16.47 5.18 -25.55
N GLY A 74 17.69 4.74 -25.21
CA GLY A 74 18.20 4.57 -23.83
C GLY A 74 18.40 5.83 -22.97
N LEU A 75 17.69 6.92 -23.24
CA LEU A 75 17.77 8.19 -22.51
C LEU A 75 16.45 8.60 -21.84
N GLU A 76 15.28 8.15 -22.31
CA GLU A 76 14.00 8.43 -21.64
C GLU A 76 13.58 7.26 -20.72
N PRO A 77 12.99 7.55 -19.55
CA PRO A 77 12.42 6.52 -18.70
C PRO A 77 11.26 5.83 -19.43
N PRO A 78 11.10 4.51 -19.24
CA PRO A 78 10.11 3.74 -19.98
C PRO A 78 8.70 4.25 -19.67
N LYS A 79 7.89 4.42 -20.72
CA LYS A 79 6.49 4.86 -20.58
C LYS A 79 5.62 3.65 -20.25
N PRO A 80 4.92 3.60 -19.09
CA PRO A 80 3.96 2.54 -18.84
C PRO A 80 2.78 2.68 -19.79
N LYS A 81 2.18 1.57 -20.24
CA LYS A 81 0.92 1.62 -21.02
C LYS A 81 -0.25 2.01 -20.13
N LYS A 82 -0.34 1.31 -19.00
CA LYS A 82 -1.31 1.53 -17.94
C LYS A 82 -0.64 1.48 -16.60
N ILE A 83 -1.22 2.19 -15.63
CA ILE A 83 -0.73 2.25 -14.26
C ILE A 83 -1.90 2.18 -13.28
N GLY A 84 -1.71 1.56 -12.13
CA GLY A 84 -2.65 1.64 -11.01
C GLY A 84 -1.96 1.36 -9.69
N VAL A 85 -2.69 1.54 -8.59
CA VAL A 85 -2.24 1.05 -7.27
C VAL A 85 -2.55 -0.44 -7.17
N ARG A 86 -1.64 -1.21 -6.56
CA ARG A 86 -1.92 -2.61 -6.23
C ARG A 86 -2.95 -2.65 -5.12
N LYS A 87 -4.21 -2.95 -5.45
CA LYS A 87 -5.24 -3.18 -4.43
C LYS A 87 -5.01 -4.50 -3.71
N ALA A 88 -5.30 -4.49 -2.41
CA ALA A 88 -5.33 -5.71 -1.61
C ALA A 88 -6.46 -6.63 -2.09
N ASP A 89 -6.20 -7.93 -2.15
CA ASP A 89 -7.27 -8.92 -2.34
C ASP A 89 -8.19 -8.88 -1.11
N PRO A 90 -9.52 -8.72 -1.26
CA PRO A 90 -10.45 -8.72 -0.13
C PRO A 90 -10.30 -9.93 0.81
N LYS A 91 -9.90 -11.09 0.29
CA LYS A 91 -9.64 -12.29 1.11
C LYS A 91 -8.39 -12.15 1.96
N ASP A 92 -7.36 -11.50 1.43
CA ASP A 92 -6.12 -11.22 2.16
C ASP A 92 -6.37 -10.17 3.24
N VAL A 93 -7.16 -9.13 2.94
CA VAL A 93 -7.62 -8.12 3.92
C VAL A 93 -8.35 -8.79 5.07
N GLU A 94 -9.33 -9.66 4.78
CA GLU A 94 -10.11 -10.34 5.81
C GLU A 94 -9.25 -11.30 6.64
N ARG A 95 -8.25 -11.97 6.06
CA ARG A 95 -7.30 -12.81 6.81
C ARG A 95 -6.46 -11.99 7.78
N VAL A 96 -5.89 -10.87 7.33
CA VAL A 96 -5.10 -9.98 8.19
C VAL A 96 -5.98 -9.43 9.31
N ARG A 97 -7.21 -9.01 9.00
CA ARG A 97 -8.18 -8.54 9.98
C ARG A 97 -8.53 -9.63 11.01
N ALA A 98 -8.84 -10.85 10.56
CA ALA A 98 -9.17 -11.97 11.43
C ALA A 98 -7.99 -12.35 12.33
N TYR A 99 -6.78 -12.36 11.78
CA TYR A 99 -5.57 -12.57 12.57
C TYR A 99 -5.41 -11.51 13.65
N LEU A 100 -5.58 -10.23 13.33
CA LEU A 100 -5.46 -9.13 14.31
C LEU A 100 -6.59 -9.13 15.35
N ALA A 101 -7.77 -9.65 15.00
CA ALA A 101 -8.86 -9.84 15.95
C ALA A 101 -8.53 -10.93 17.00
N GLU A 102 -7.76 -11.95 16.63
CA GLU A 102 -7.27 -13.00 17.53
C GLU A 102 -6.02 -12.53 18.31
N TYR A 103 -5.06 -11.95 17.57
CA TYR A 103 -3.76 -11.46 18.03
C TYR A 103 -3.74 -9.93 18.05
N TRP A 104 -4.39 -9.37 19.07
CA TRP A 104 -4.64 -7.93 19.29
C TRP A 104 -3.44 -7.00 19.06
N SER A 105 -2.25 -7.47 19.38
CA SER A 105 -1.01 -6.71 19.28
C SER A 105 0.10 -7.65 18.82
N VAL A 106 0.73 -7.31 17.70
CA VAL A 106 1.72 -8.17 17.05
C VAL A 106 2.83 -7.33 16.45
N GLY A 107 4.08 -7.81 16.59
CA GLY A 107 5.21 -7.19 15.90
C GLY A 107 5.09 -7.37 14.39
N LEU A 108 5.40 -6.33 13.62
CA LEU A 108 5.22 -6.30 12.16
C LEU A 108 5.87 -7.50 11.47
N LEU A 109 7.12 -7.83 11.83
CA LEU A 109 7.84 -8.97 11.26
C LEU A 109 7.11 -10.30 11.47
N ARG A 110 6.53 -10.50 12.66
CA ARG A 110 5.77 -11.73 12.96
C ARG A 110 4.47 -11.78 12.17
N LEU A 111 3.74 -10.66 12.08
CA LEU A 111 2.54 -10.60 11.25
C LEU A 111 2.86 -10.94 9.80
N PHE A 112 3.96 -10.41 9.25
CA PHE A 112 4.39 -10.73 7.89
C PHE A 112 4.71 -12.21 7.71
N ASP A 113 5.47 -12.82 8.63
CA ASP A 113 5.80 -14.25 8.55
C ASP A 113 4.55 -15.14 8.67
N ASP A 114 3.69 -14.88 9.66
CA ASP A 114 2.46 -15.65 9.89
C ASP A 114 1.50 -15.55 8.68
N MET A 115 1.32 -14.34 8.13
CA MET A 115 0.46 -14.12 6.97
C MET A 115 1.02 -14.75 5.70
N ALA A 116 2.32 -14.64 5.45
CA ALA A 116 2.98 -15.31 4.32
C ALA A 116 2.82 -16.83 4.40
N ARG A 117 3.03 -17.42 5.58
CA ARG A 117 2.82 -18.87 5.82
C ARG A 117 1.36 -19.30 5.64
N SER A 118 0.41 -18.41 5.90
CA SER A 118 -1.03 -18.64 5.67
C SER A 118 -1.46 -18.46 4.20
N GLY A 119 -0.54 -18.08 3.31
CA GLY A 119 -0.79 -17.92 1.87
C GLY A 119 -1.30 -16.54 1.46
N VAL A 120 -1.23 -15.54 2.34
CA VAL A 120 -1.48 -14.13 1.99
C VAL A 120 -0.33 -13.62 1.14
N LYS A 121 -0.60 -13.24 -0.10
CA LYS A 121 0.46 -12.88 -1.06
C LYS A 121 0.93 -11.44 -0.90
N ASN A 122 0.03 -10.54 -0.54
CA ASN A 122 0.30 -9.10 -0.46
C ASN A 122 -0.03 -8.57 0.94
N VAL A 123 0.72 -9.05 1.96
CA VAL A 123 0.47 -8.71 3.37
C VAL A 123 0.48 -7.20 3.61
N ASN A 124 1.40 -6.47 2.96
CA ASN A 124 1.52 -5.02 3.11
C ASN A 124 0.24 -4.29 2.68
N GLU A 125 -0.29 -4.61 1.48
CA GLU A 125 -1.50 -3.97 0.97
C GLU A 125 -2.72 -4.35 1.80
N ALA A 126 -2.82 -5.62 2.20
CA ALA A 126 -3.88 -6.07 3.10
C ALA A 126 -3.83 -5.32 4.45
N LEU A 127 -2.64 -5.15 5.03
CA LEU A 127 -2.46 -4.44 6.29
C LEU A 127 -2.78 -2.94 6.15
N LYS A 128 -2.31 -2.27 5.09
CA LYS A 128 -2.66 -0.88 4.80
C LYS A 128 -4.17 -0.70 4.73
N GLU A 129 -4.87 -1.61 4.05
CA GLU A 129 -6.32 -1.56 3.92
C GLU A 129 -7.02 -1.79 5.27
N VAL A 130 -6.55 -2.73 6.09
CA VAL A 130 -7.07 -2.94 7.45
C VAL A 130 -6.88 -1.70 8.33
N ILE A 131 -5.74 -1.02 8.23
CA ILE A 131 -5.47 0.25 8.95
C ILE A 131 -6.38 1.37 8.42
N ARG A 132 -6.49 1.51 7.09
CA ARG A 132 -7.34 2.51 6.43
C ARG A 132 -8.81 2.36 6.81
N LEU A 133 -9.30 1.12 6.92
CA LEU A 133 -10.64 0.79 7.39
C LEU A 133 -10.84 1.01 8.90
N GLY A 134 -9.77 1.39 9.62
CA GLY A 134 -9.80 1.70 11.03
C GLY A 134 -9.91 0.47 11.93
N TYR A 135 -9.50 -0.72 11.44
CA TYR A 135 -9.47 -1.96 12.22
C TYR A 135 -8.13 -2.20 12.93
N ALA A 136 -7.09 -1.46 12.53
CA ALA A 136 -5.76 -1.55 13.14
C ALA A 136 -5.01 -0.21 13.09
N GLU A 137 -3.99 -0.10 13.92
CA GLU A 137 -3.06 1.02 13.98
C GLU A 137 -1.62 0.51 14.08
N LEU A 138 -0.72 1.12 13.32
CA LEU A 138 0.72 0.84 13.39
C LEU A 138 1.42 1.83 14.32
N SER A 139 2.05 1.29 15.37
CA SER A 139 2.88 2.09 16.26
C SER A 139 4.25 2.41 15.65
N ARG A 140 4.90 3.46 16.15
CA ARG A 140 6.25 3.87 15.71
C ARG A 140 7.33 2.81 15.91
N ILE A 141 7.11 1.86 16.82
CA ILE A 141 8.05 0.77 17.11
C ILE A 141 7.78 -0.48 16.27
N GLY A 142 6.91 -0.41 15.26
CA GLY A 142 6.62 -1.53 14.37
C GLY A 142 5.71 -2.59 15.00
N VAL A 143 4.83 -2.20 15.92
CA VAL A 143 3.77 -3.07 16.45
C VAL A 143 2.43 -2.67 15.86
N VAL A 144 1.70 -3.63 15.30
CA VAL A 144 0.35 -3.48 14.79
C VAL A 144 -0.63 -3.81 15.91
N ASN A 145 -1.54 -2.89 16.22
CA ASN A 145 -2.58 -3.06 17.23
C ASN A 145 -3.95 -3.05 16.55
N ALA A 146 -4.84 -3.98 16.90
CA ALA A 146 -6.24 -3.91 16.50
C ALA A 146 -6.99 -2.81 17.29
N THR A 147 -8.06 -2.28 16.71
CA THR A 147 -8.83 -1.14 17.28
C THR A 147 -10.23 -1.52 17.77
N GLN A 148 -10.84 -2.62 17.30
CA GLN A 148 -12.19 -3.06 17.72
C GLN A 148 -12.17 -4.34 18.57
N PRO A 149 -12.87 -4.40 19.72
CA PRO A 149 -12.62 -5.37 20.79
C PRO A 149 -12.85 -6.84 20.40
N ARG A 150 -12.12 -7.74 21.07
CA ARG A 150 -12.25 -9.20 21.01
C ARG A 150 -13.72 -9.65 20.99
N ALA A 151 -14.07 -10.55 20.06
CA ALA A 151 -15.18 -11.47 20.31
C ALA A 151 -14.89 -12.26 21.60
N PRO A 152 -15.86 -12.42 22.52
CA PRO A 152 -15.61 -13.10 23.79
C PRO A 152 -15.15 -14.54 23.56
N ASN A 153 -13.99 -14.89 24.12
CA ASN A 153 -13.37 -16.21 24.05
C ASN A 153 -14.40 -17.32 24.31
N LYS A 154 -14.59 -18.21 23.33
CA LYS A 154 -15.32 -19.47 23.52
C LYS A 154 -14.49 -20.31 24.50
N LYS A 155 -14.96 -20.40 25.75
CA LYS A 155 -14.31 -21.11 26.86
C LYS A 155 -13.80 -22.49 26.40
N ILE A 156 -12.53 -22.76 26.65
CA ILE A 156 -11.93 -24.10 26.61
C ILE A 156 -12.79 -24.97 27.53
N ARG A 157 -13.39 -26.03 26.98
CA ARG A 157 -14.08 -27.03 27.79
C ARG A 157 -12.99 -27.76 28.58
N ASN A 158 -12.94 -27.52 29.88
CA ASN A 158 -12.21 -28.40 30.79
C ASN A 158 -12.81 -29.80 30.67
N ILE A 159 -11.94 -30.77 30.43
CA ILE A 159 -12.23 -32.19 30.54
C ILE A 159 -12.21 -32.47 32.05
N ASP A 160 -13.37 -32.81 32.61
CA ASP A 160 -13.45 -33.31 33.99
C ASP A 160 -12.91 -34.74 34.03
N PRO A 161 -12.12 -35.11 35.06
CA PRO A 161 -11.70 -36.49 35.33
C PRO A 161 -12.82 -37.37 35.91
#